data_AF-A0A140KZU0-F1
#
_entry.id   AF-A0A140KZU0-F1
#
_cell.length_a   1.000
_cell.length_b   1.000
_cell.length_c   1.000
_cell.angle_alpha   90.00
_cell.angle_beta   90.00
_cell.angle_gamma   90.00
#
_symmetry.space_group_name_H-M   'P 1'
#
loop_
_entity.id
_entity.type
_entity.pdbx_description
1 polymer ?
#
loop_
_entity_poly.entity_id
_entity_poly.type
_entity_poly.pdbx_seq_one_letter_code
_entity_poly.pdbx_strand_id
1 'polypeptide(L)'
;MHLQGGNSLAKHEFGIIDSFEENKWYNEYEPEKHNCISVNDDLIEELIIKYNEELMAIKTYFQVTTQPGNGLDYYGITLIPPKSLIQFRDVIIKANSQYQSQELQALIEMITDAIKKDKYLIHYGI
;
A
#
# COMPACT_ATOMS: atom_id res chain seq x y z
N MET A 1 20.21 7.84 -22.40
CA MET A 1 19.10 8.69 -21.94
C MET A 1 18.99 8.51 -20.44
N HIS A 2 19.48 9.48 -19.67
CA HIS A 2 19.24 9.53 -18.22
C HIS A 2 17.89 10.22 -18.07
N LEU A 3 16.83 9.46 -17.78
CA LEU A 3 15.59 10.05 -17.30
C LEU A 3 15.88 10.44 -15.85
N GLN A 4 16.18 11.72 -15.62
CA GLN A 4 16.03 12.28 -14.28
C GLN A 4 14.54 12.21 -13.97
N GLY A 5 14.13 11.18 -13.23
CA GLY A 5 12.84 11.20 -12.55
C GLY A 5 12.85 12.42 -11.64
N GLY A 6 11.87 13.31 -11.82
CA GLY A 6 11.70 14.44 -10.91
C GLY A 6 11.54 13.86 -9.51
N ASN A 7 12.27 14.36 -8.53
CA ASN A 7 12.14 13.87 -7.17
C ASN A 7 10.84 14.46 -6.60
N SER A 8 9.70 13.81 -6.83
CA SER A 8 8.43 14.18 -6.22
C SER A 8 8.58 14.19 -4.69
N LEU A 9 8.10 15.25 -4.03
CA LEU A 9 8.01 15.31 -2.56
C LEU A 9 6.80 14.51 -2.05
N ALA A 10 5.89 14.13 -2.93
CA ALA A 10 4.69 13.41 -2.55
C ALA A 10 5.04 11.95 -2.26
N LYS A 11 4.36 11.39 -1.26
CA LYS A 11 4.62 10.04 -0.77
C LYS A 11 3.33 9.41 -0.33
N HIS A 12 3.22 8.12 -0.60
CA HIS A 12 2.22 7.27 0.02
C HIS A 12 2.81 6.64 1.27
N GLU A 13 1.97 6.39 2.25
CA GLU A 13 2.41 5.77 3.51
C GLU A 13 1.70 4.45 3.74
N PHE A 14 2.45 3.46 4.21
CA PHE A 14 1.94 2.12 4.50
C PHE A 14 2.29 1.74 5.93
N GLY A 15 1.33 1.20 6.68
CA GLY A 15 1.52 0.80 8.06
C GLY A 15 0.73 -0.46 8.42
N ILE A 16 1.14 -1.14 9.48
CA ILE A 16 0.40 -2.29 10.03
C ILE A 16 -0.58 -1.77 11.08
N ILE A 17 -1.84 -2.17 10.98
CA ILE A 17 -2.83 -1.85 12.04
C ILE A 17 -2.68 -2.87 13.17
N ASP A 18 -2.11 -2.45 14.30
CA ASP A 18 -1.89 -3.32 15.47
C ASP A 18 -3.20 -3.88 16.05
N SER A 19 -4.21 -3.02 16.22
CA SER A 19 -5.54 -3.39 16.71
C SER A 19 -6.60 -2.91 15.73
N PHE A 20 -7.02 -3.81 14.84
CA PHE A 20 -8.04 -3.51 13.86
C PHE A 20 -9.43 -3.46 14.50
N GLU A 21 -10.16 -2.39 14.24
CA GLU A 21 -11.55 -2.21 14.63
C GLU A 21 -12.46 -2.34 13.38
N GLU A 22 -13.34 -3.34 13.38
CA GLU A 22 -14.31 -3.54 12.31
C GLU A 22 -15.36 -2.41 12.30
N ASN A 23 -15.75 -1.95 11.11
CA ASN A 23 -16.70 -0.85 10.90
C ASN A 23 -16.28 0.51 11.48
N LYS A 24 -15.05 0.64 11.98
CA LYS A 24 -14.45 1.94 12.28
C LYS A 24 -14.22 2.72 10.98
N TRP A 25 -14.51 4.01 11.05
CA TRP A 25 -14.21 4.97 10.01
C TRP A 25 -12.77 5.46 10.17
N TYR A 26 -11.85 4.96 9.36
CA TYR A 26 -10.45 5.39 9.30
C TYR A 26 -10.33 6.56 8.31
N ASN A 27 -10.34 7.78 8.83
CA ASN A 27 -10.28 9.02 8.04
C ASN A 27 -9.17 9.99 8.45
N GLU A 28 -8.55 9.76 9.60
CA GLU A 28 -7.46 10.59 10.08
C GLU A 28 -6.13 10.08 9.53
N TYR A 29 -5.31 11.02 9.07
CA TYR A 29 -3.94 10.76 8.67
C TYR A 29 -3.08 10.63 9.93
N GLU A 30 -2.87 9.40 10.39
CA GLU A 30 -2.14 9.06 11.62
C GLU A 30 -0.95 8.11 11.33
N PRO A 31 0.01 8.47 10.46
CA PRO A 31 1.06 7.55 10.05
C PRO A 31 1.97 7.08 11.19
N GLU A 32 2.23 7.95 12.18
CA GLU A 32 3.07 7.64 13.34
C GLU A 32 2.46 6.52 14.20
N LYS A 33 1.13 6.48 14.29
CA LYS A 33 0.38 5.46 15.05
C LYS A 33 0.56 4.05 14.48
N HIS A 34 0.79 3.96 13.18
CA HIS A 34 0.93 2.69 12.46
C HIS A 34 2.38 2.35 12.11
N ASN A 35 3.34 3.15 12.62
CA ASN A 35 4.77 3.06 12.30
C ASN A 35 4.98 2.96 10.77
N CYS A 36 4.34 3.87 10.04
CA CYS A 36 4.32 3.80 8.59
C CYS A 36 5.72 3.91 7.98
N ILE A 37 5.92 3.22 6.86
CA ILE A 37 6.99 3.52 5.91
C ILE A 37 6.44 4.34 4.76
N SER A 38 7.29 5.13 4.12
CA SER A 38 6.93 5.92 2.95
C SER A 38 7.40 5.24 1.67
N VAL A 39 6.58 5.35 0.62
CA VAL A 39 6.96 5.03 -0.76
C VAL A 39 6.69 6.27 -1.62
N ASN A 40 7.66 6.66 -2.44
CA ASN A 40 7.56 7.81 -3.32
C ASN A 40 6.37 7.67 -4.27
N ASP A 41 5.64 8.76 -4.46
CA ASP A 41 4.50 8.84 -5.36
C ASP A 41 4.83 8.37 -6.78
N ASP A 42 5.97 8.77 -7.33
CA ASP A 42 6.36 8.39 -8.70
C ASP A 42 6.46 6.86 -8.84
N LEU A 43 6.87 6.15 -7.78
CA LEU A 43 6.88 4.68 -7.77
C LEU A 43 5.47 4.09 -7.69
N ILE A 44 4.56 4.72 -6.96
CA ILE A 44 3.16 4.28 -6.85
C ILE A 44 2.40 4.55 -8.14
N GLU A 45 2.59 5.71 -8.77
CA GLU A 45 2.02 6.02 -10.09
C GLU A 45 2.50 5.00 -11.13
N GLU A 46 3.80 4.72 -11.17
CA GLU A 46 4.38 3.70 -12.04
C GLU A 46 3.83 2.29 -11.77
N LEU A 47 3.61 1.93 -10.51
CA LEU A 47 2.95 0.68 -10.12
C LEU A 47 1.52 0.61 -10.66
N ILE A 48 0.74 1.68 -10.50
CA ILE A 48 -0.65 1.76 -10.99
C ILE A 48 -0.65 1.66 -12.52
N ILE A 49 0.22 2.39 -13.22
CA ILE A 49 0.24 2.38 -14.70
C ILE A 49 0.60 0.98 -15.23
N LYS A 50 1.62 0.31 -14.66
CA LYS A 50 2.15 -0.95 -15.22
C LYS A 50 1.52 -2.22 -14.69
N TYR A 51 0.95 -2.19 -13.48
CA TYR A 51 0.38 -3.35 -12.80
C TYR A 51 -1.09 -3.11 -12.40
N ASN A 52 -1.78 -2.22 -13.12
CA ASN A 52 -3.16 -1.84 -12.81
C ASN A 52 -4.09 -3.06 -12.69
N GLU A 53 -4.02 -3.99 -13.64
CA GLU A 53 -4.92 -5.14 -13.67
C GLU A 53 -4.73 -6.03 -12.44
N GLU A 54 -3.48 -6.29 -12.05
CA GLU A 54 -3.18 -7.07 -10.86
C GLU A 54 -3.53 -6.32 -9.57
N LEU A 55 -3.29 -5.00 -9.51
CA LEU A 55 -3.66 -4.17 -8.36
C LEU A 55 -5.18 -4.11 -8.18
N MET A 56 -5.92 -3.85 -9.25
CA MET A 56 -7.39 -3.78 -9.24
C MET A 56 -8.05 -5.14 -9.01
N ALA A 57 -7.31 -6.25 -9.10
CA ALA A 57 -7.79 -7.57 -8.68
C ALA A 57 -7.71 -7.79 -7.15
N ILE A 58 -7.00 -6.93 -6.42
CA ILE A 58 -6.84 -7.05 -4.97
C ILE A 58 -8.06 -6.45 -4.29
N LYS A 59 -8.79 -7.27 -3.53
CA LYS A 59 -9.95 -6.82 -2.76
C LYS A 59 -9.49 -6.03 -1.52
N THR A 60 -9.96 -4.80 -1.39
CA THR A 60 -9.64 -3.89 -0.30
C THR A 60 -10.90 -3.23 0.26
N TYR A 61 -10.74 -2.30 1.20
CA TYR A 61 -11.81 -1.45 1.69
C TYR A 61 -11.31 0.00 1.73
N PHE A 62 -12.16 0.95 1.38
CA PHE A 62 -11.81 2.38 1.47
C PHE A 62 -12.40 2.97 2.73
N GLN A 63 -11.55 3.48 3.63
CA GLN A 63 -11.88 4.07 4.93
C GLN A 63 -12.59 3.16 5.96
N VAL A 64 -13.47 2.24 5.55
CA VAL A 64 -14.27 1.38 6.43
C VAL A 64 -14.64 0.05 5.74
N THR A 65 -14.78 -1.03 6.51
CA THR A 65 -15.07 -2.39 5.99
C THR A 65 -16.40 -2.55 5.26
N THR A 66 -17.34 -1.63 5.47
CA THR A 66 -18.63 -1.60 4.76
C THR A 66 -18.52 -0.95 3.38
N GLN A 67 -17.38 -0.35 3.05
CA GLN A 67 -17.09 0.27 1.76
C GLN A 67 -16.02 -0.56 1.03
N PRO A 68 -16.42 -1.65 0.36
CA PRO A 68 -15.48 -2.47 -0.41
C PRO A 68 -14.86 -1.65 -1.55
N GLY A 69 -13.57 -1.83 -1.73
CA GLY A 69 -12.77 -1.26 -2.81
C GLY A 69 -11.94 -2.34 -3.51
N ASN A 70 -11.20 -1.92 -4.52
CA ASN A 70 -10.13 -2.75 -5.09
C ASN A 70 -8.88 -1.91 -5.31
N GLY A 71 -7.72 -2.55 -5.21
CA GLY A 71 -6.44 -1.86 -5.33
C GLY A 71 -6.24 -0.82 -4.24
N LEU A 72 -5.53 0.25 -4.59
CA LEU A 72 -5.21 1.38 -3.72
C LEU A 72 -6.05 2.60 -4.11
N ASP A 73 -6.67 3.25 -3.13
CA ASP A 73 -7.22 4.59 -3.26
C ASP A 73 -6.09 5.60 -3.26
N TYR A 74 -5.77 6.12 -4.45
CA TYR A 74 -4.62 6.99 -4.66
C TYR A 74 -4.71 8.32 -3.88
N TYR A 75 -5.92 8.84 -3.63
CA TYR A 75 -6.17 10.08 -2.90
C TYR A 75 -6.87 9.87 -1.55
N GLY A 76 -6.88 8.63 -1.05
CA GLY A 76 -7.68 8.26 0.10
C GLY A 76 -7.02 7.23 1.00
N ILE A 77 -7.82 6.60 1.86
CA ILE A 77 -7.34 5.60 2.81
C ILE A 77 -7.79 4.22 2.35
N THR A 78 -6.83 3.33 2.19
CA THR A 78 -7.09 1.94 1.84
C THR A 78 -6.76 1.02 3.01
N LEU A 79 -7.70 0.15 3.36
CA LEU A 79 -7.51 -0.95 4.30
C LEU A 79 -7.32 -2.23 3.49
N ILE A 80 -6.14 -2.84 3.59
CA ILE A 80 -5.82 -4.10 2.90
C ILE A 80 -5.97 -5.24 3.91
N PRO A 81 -6.98 -6.13 3.74
CA PRO A 81 -7.21 -7.20 4.70
C PRO A 81 -6.15 -8.29 4.59
N PRO A 82 -5.91 -9.08 5.66
CA PRO A 82 -4.90 -10.15 5.69
C PRO A 82 -5.00 -11.11 4.50
N LYS A 83 -6.23 -11.51 4.15
CA LYS A 83 -6.53 -12.39 3.01
C LYS A 83 -6.06 -11.86 1.65
N SER A 84 -5.86 -10.55 1.52
CA SER A 84 -5.44 -9.89 0.27
C SER A 84 -3.93 -9.60 0.25
N LEU A 85 -3.23 -9.73 1.37
CA LEU A 85 -1.82 -9.34 1.48
C LEU A 85 -0.88 -10.21 0.65
N ILE A 86 -1.17 -11.49 0.46
CA ILE A 86 -0.35 -12.37 -0.39
C ILE A 86 -0.37 -11.83 -1.83
N GLN A 87 -1.56 -11.58 -2.36
CA GLN A 87 -1.73 -11.03 -3.71
C GLN A 87 -1.06 -9.66 -3.84
N PHE A 88 -1.25 -8.78 -2.84
CA PHE A 88 -0.60 -7.47 -2.84
C PHE A 88 0.93 -7.58 -2.84
N ARG A 89 1.50 -8.40 -1.97
CA ARG A 89 2.95 -8.63 -1.92
C ARG A 89 3.50 -9.14 -3.24
N ASP A 90 2.80 -10.07 -3.89
CA ASP A 90 3.25 -10.67 -5.14
C ASP A 90 3.35 -9.63 -6.26
N VAL A 91 2.41 -8.67 -6.30
CA VAL A 91 2.49 -7.51 -7.22
C VAL A 91 3.70 -6.64 -6.90
N ILE A 92 3.93 -6.31 -5.63
CA ILE A 92 5.09 -5.48 -5.24
C ILE A 92 6.42 -6.20 -5.52
N ILE A 93 6.51 -7.52 -5.30
CA ILE A 93 7.69 -8.33 -5.67
C ILE A 93 7.93 -8.28 -7.18
N LYS A 94 6.88 -8.49 -7.97
CA LYS A 94 6.95 -8.45 -9.44
C LYS A 94 7.42 -7.09 -9.95
N ALA A 95 6.95 -6.01 -9.34
CA ALA A 95 7.42 -4.67 -9.64
C ALA A 95 8.86 -4.45 -9.22
N ASN A 96 9.22 -4.83 -7.98
CA ASN A 96 10.54 -4.58 -7.45
C ASN A 96 11.65 -5.36 -8.18
N SER A 97 11.31 -6.47 -8.84
CA SER A 97 12.27 -7.16 -9.73
C SER A 97 12.73 -6.29 -10.90
N GLN A 98 11.95 -5.26 -11.27
CA GLN A 98 12.27 -4.30 -12.34
C GLN A 98 12.89 -3.01 -11.78
N TYR A 99 12.29 -2.46 -10.72
CA TYR A 99 12.70 -1.16 -10.18
C TYR A 99 13.90 -1.23 -9.23
N GLN A 100 14.11 -2.36 -8.55
CA GLN A 100 15.19 -2.55 -7.58
C GLN A 100 15.23 -1.44 -6.51
N SER A 101 14.05 -1.01 -6.06
CA SER A 101 13.86 0.08 -5.10
C SER A 101 13.97 -0.44 -3.66
N GLN A 102 14.69 0.31 -2.82
CA GLN A 102 14.74 0.05 -1.38
C GLN A 102 13.39 0.28 -0.70
N GLU A 103 12.58 1.21 -1.20
CA GLU A 103 11.26 1.51 -0.65
C GLU A 103 10.28 0.37 -0.92
N LEU A 104 10.29 -0.18 -2.15
CA LEU A 104 9.49 -1.36 -2.48
C LEU A 104 10.00 -2.60 -1.73
N GLN A 105 11.31 -2.71 -1.50
CA GLN A 105 11.87 -3.78 -0.68
C GLN A 105 11.38 -3.70 0.78
N ALA A 106 11.39 -2.51 1.38
CA ALA A 106 10.85 -2.26 2.71
C ALA A 106 9.34 -2.57 2.78
N LEU A 107 8.59 -2.21 1.74
CA LEU A 107 7.17 -2.55 1.63
C LEU A 107 6.93 -4.06 1.57
N ILE A 108 7.74 -4.81 0.81
CA ILE A 108 7.66 -6.28 0.76
C ILE A 108 7.90 -6.90 2.14
N GLU A 109 8.87 -6.38 2.90
CA GLU A 109 9.19 -6.82 4.25
C GLU A 109 8.04 -6.53 5.22
N MET A 110 7.49 -5.32 5.20
CA MET A 110 6.33 -4.95 6.00
C MET A 110 5.12 -5.83 5.69
N ILE A 111 4.78 -6.02 4.42
CA ILE A 111 3.64 -6.88 4.03
C ILE A 111 3.88 -8.32 4.47
N THR A 112 5.11 -8.81 4.36
CA THR A 112 5.48 -10.16 4.82
C THR A 112 5.26 -10.31 6.33
N ASP A 113 5.60 -9.29 7.11
CA ASP A 113 5.36 -9.30 8.55
C ASP A 113 3.87 -9.17 8.90
N ALA A 114 3.11 -8.36 8.16
CA ALA A 114 1.65 -8.29 8.31
C ALA A 114 0.97 -9.63 8.01
N ILE A 115 1.43 -10.36 6.97
CA ILE A 115 0.97 -11.73 6.65
C ILE A 115 1.24 -12.67 7.82
N LYS A 116 2.47 -12.69 8.36
CA LYS A 116 2.84 -13.57 9.49
C LYS A 116 2.01 -13.30 10.74
N LYS A 117 1.65 -12.04 10.97
CA LYS A 117 0.88 -11.59 12.14
C LYS A 117 -0.63 -11.62 11.93
N ASP A 118 -1.10 -11.97 10.73
CA ASP A 118 -2.51 -11.91 10.31
C ASP A 118 -3.15 -10.53 10.58
N LYS A 119 -2.44 -9.46 10.19
CA LYS A 119 -2.85 -8.07 10.44
C LYS A 119 -3.29 -7.35 9.17
N TYR A 120 -4.18 -6.37 9.34
CA TYR A 120 -4.50 -5.43 8.28
C TYR A 120 -3.32 -4.51 8.00
N LEU A 121 -3.15 -4.13 6.74
CA LEU A 121 -2.32 -3.01 6.33
C LEU A 121 -3.22 -1.79 6.09
N ILE A 122 -2.75 -0.61 6.47
CA ILE A 122 -3.34 0.67 6.06
C ILE A 122 -2.43 1.33 5.04
N HIS A 123 -3.02 1.93 4.02
CA HIS A 123 -2.36 2.77 3.04
C HIS A 123 -3.01 4.16 3.06
N TYR A 124 -2.16 5.17 3.06
CA TYR A 124 -2.54 6.58 2.92
C TYR A 124 -2.11 7.09 1.55
N GLY A 125 -3.11 7.48 0.76
CA GLY A 125 -3.00 8.28 -0.46
C GLY A 125 -2.53 9.72 -0.19
N ILE A 126 -2.38 10.49 -1.27
CA ILE A 126 -1.95 11.90 -1.26
C ILE A 126 -3.15 12.84 -1.18
#